data_AF-A0A953YB50-F1
#
_entry.id   AF-A0A953YB50-F1
#
_cell.length_a   1.000
_cell.length_b   1.000
_cell.length_c   1.000
_cell.angle_alpha   90.00
_cell.angle_beta   90.00
_cell.angle_gamma   90.00
#
_symmetry.space_group_name_H-M   'P 1'
#
loop_
_entity.id
_entity.type
_entity.pdbx_description
1 polymer ?
#
loop_
_entity_poly.entity_id
_entity_poly.type
_entity_poly.pdbx_seq_one_letter_code
_entity_poly.pdbx_strand_id
1 'polypeptide(L)'
;MTESAQLERSATTLRIPLSGSYSRPLSESRSVRRERLLPYDVFLCQGMQSVRLFRKGPFDEFTFFQRSDVPAGHGVEYLTRLEPREHRSERYTAYGVLRMRDPQPFPRLDLLRPLWQALRLRLGLDWLPSAKPYLRRSSAYGPADDPARGVNRIRASRGSGVFQRQGTQVHYSEVLDLLRDELHGAERVAWIETAFSEAPATLTHRYYLDSDLGVFLVRHHPTAGKQLFAAEISAARGRGLLIYVPHSLSC
;
A
#
# COMPACT_ATOMS: atom_id res chain seq x y z
N MET A 1 -0.71 -52.30 73.14
CA MET A 1 -1.18 -51.30 74.11
C MET A 1 -0.45 -50.00 73.80
N THR A 2 -1.18 -48.88 73.94
CA THR A 2 -0.86 -47.46 73.67
C THR A 2 -0.55 -47.07 72.22
N GLU A 3 -1.03 -45.96 71.67
CA GLU A 3 -2.20 -45.08 71.89
C GLU A 3 -2.20 -44.11 70.71
N SER A 4 -3.38 -43.76 70.21
CA SER A 4 -3.59 -42.79 69.15
C SER A 4 -3.44 -41.36 69.65
N ALA A 5 -2.80 -40.47 68.88
CA ALA A 5 -3.09 -39.04 68.92
C ALA A 5 -2.76 -38.35 67.58
N GLN A 6 -3.81 -37.84 66.93
CA GLN A 6 -3.78 -36.91 65.80
C GLN A 6 -3.37 -35.50 66.26
N LEU A 7 -2.70 -34.73 65.40
CA LEU A 7 -2.90 -33.28 65.21
C LEU A 7 -2.07 -32.84 63.98
N GLU A 8 -2.71 -32.69 62.82
CA GLU A 8 -3.15 -31.41 62.23
C GLU A 8 -2.05 -30.53 61.59
N ARG A 9 -2.13 -30.49 60.25
CA ARG A 9 -2.09 -29.31 59.37
C ARG A 9 -0.92 -28.32 59.51
N SER A 10 -0.08 -28.29 58.48
CA SER A 10 0.11 -27.09 57.66
C SER A 10 0.81 -27.44 56.35
N ALA A 11 0.05 -27.47 55.26
CA ALA A 11 0.58 -27.50 53.91
C ALA A 11 1.09 -26.10 53.55
N THR A 12 2.41 -25.92 53.54
CA THR A 12 3.04 -24.71 52.99
C THR A 12 3.02 -24.81 51.47
N THR A 13 1.92 -24.39 50.87
CA THR A 13 1.85 -24.08 49.43
C THR A 13 2.75 -22.88 49.17
N LEU A 14 3.97 -23.14 48.66
CA LEU A 14 4.82 -22.12 48.06
C LEU A 14 4.13 -21.57 46.81
N ARG A 15 3.37 -20.49 47.00
CA ARG A 15 2.90 -19.62 45.91
C ARG A 15 4.12 -18.91 45.34
N ILE A 16 4.63 -19.43 44.22
CA ILE A 16 5.54 -18.67 43.35
C ILE A 16 4.69 -17.58 42.68
N PRO A 17 4.96 -16.29 42.90
CA PRO A 17 4.27 -15.24 42.16
C PRO A 17 4.70 -15.31 40.69
N LEU A 18 3.80 -15.77 39.82
CA LEU A 18 3.85 -15.54 38.37
C LEU A 18 3.50 -14.07 38.11
N SER A 19 4.46 -13.19 38.33
CA SER A 19 4.36 -11.78 37.95
C SER A 19 5.72 -11.31 37.46
N GLY A 20 6.24 -11.99 36.44
CA GLY A 20 7.23 -11.42 35.54
C GLY A 20 6.48 -10.72 34.42
N SER A 21 6.09 -9.47 34.63
CA SER A 21 5.75 -8.57 33.52
C SER A 21 7.01 -8.42 32.68
N TYR A 22 7.15 -9.24 31.64
CA TYR A 22 8.04 -8.97 30.53
C TYR A 22 7.50 -7.74 29.80
N SER A 23 7.78 -6.57 30.35
CA SER A 23 7.80 -5.33 29.61
C SER A 23 8.92 -5.49 28.60
N ARG A 24 8.59 -6.02 27.41
CA ARG A 24 9.48 -5.95 26.26
C ARG A 24 9.85 -4.47 26.13
N PRO A 25 11.14 -4.10 26.00
CA PRO A 25 11.46 -2.74 25.65
C PRO A 25 10.71 -2.46 24.35
N LEU A 26 9.88 -1.41 24.37
CA LEU A 26 9.34 -0.81 23.16
C LEU A 26 10.55 -0.65 22.25
N SER A 27 10.65 -1.46 21.19
CA SER A 27 11.75 -1.28 20.26
C SER A 27 11.50 0.07 19.61
N GLU A 28 12.15 1.10 20.12
CA GLU A 28 12.38 2.38 19.46
C GLU A 28 13.31 2.19 18.26
N SER A 29 13.17 1.10 17.52
CA SER A 29 13.49 1.10 16.10
C SER A 29 12.34 1.80 15.39
N ARG A 30 12.16 3.10 15.67
CA ARG A 30 11.59 3.99 14.67
C ARG A 30 12.60 3.97 13.54
N SER A 31 12.42 3.04 12.60
CA SER A 31 13.15 3.09 11.34
C SER A 31 13.00 4.51 10.85
N VAL A 32 14.13 5.19 10.61
CA VAL A 32 14.10 6.56 10.10
C VAL A 32 13.39 6.45 8.76
N ARG A 33 12.12 6.87 8.74
CA ARG A 33 11.25 6.69 7.59
C ARG A 33 11.81 7.59 6.49
N ARG A 34 12.58 7.00 5.59
CA ARG A 34 13.10 7.67 4.41
C ARG A 34 11.90 8.14 3.60
N GLU A 35 11.70 9.45 3.56
CA GLU A 35 10.63 10.02 2.76
C GLU A 35 11.09 10.01 1.30
N ARG A 36 10.25 9.44 0.44
CA ARG A 36 10.46 9.46 -1.00
C ARG A 36 9.73 10.67 -1.57
N LEU A 37 10.41 11.42 -2.42
CA LEU A 37 9.85 12.60 -3.07
C LEU A 37 9.74 12.37 -4.58
N LEU A 38 8.53 12.53 -5.10
CA LEU A 38 8.27 12.57 -6.52
C LEU A 38 8.71 13.94 -7.07
N PRO A 39 9.65 14.00 -8.03
CA PRO A 39 10.24 15.27 -8.48
C PRO A 39 9.29 16.13 -9.33
N TYR A 40 8.31 15.51 -10.01
CA TYR A 40 7.40 16.18 -10.94
C TYR A 40 5.97 15.69 -10.76
N ASP A 41 5.01 16.44 -11.32
CA ASP A 41 3.62 15.98 -11.38
C ASP A 41 3.44 15.03 -12.57
N VAL A 42 2.65 13.97 -12.41
CA VAL A 42 2.30 13.01 -13.48
C VAL A 42 0.83 13.18 -13.83
N PHE A 43 0.56 13.32 -15.13
CA PHE A 43 -0.76 13.58 -15.68
C PHE A 43 -1.17 12.50 -16.67
N LEU A 44 -2.49 12.30 -16.77
CA LEU A 44 -3.16 11.55 -17.81
C LEU A 44 -3.75 12.53 -18.83
N CYS A 45 -3.39 12.36 -20.09
CA CYS A 45 -3.94 13.17 -21.18
C CYS A 45 -5.28 12.58 -21.66
N GLN A 46 -6.34 13.39 -21.61
CA GLN A 46 -7.70 13.03 -21.97
C GLN A 46 -8.26 14.03 -23.00
N GLY A 47 -7.93 13.83 -24.28
CA GLY A 47 -8.39 14.71 -25.35
C GLY A 47 -7.98 16.16 -25.11
N MET A 48 -8.96 17.02 -24.76
CA MET A 48 -8.76 18.44 -24.47
C MET A 48 -8.36 18.76 -23.03
N GLN A 49 -8.29 17.76 -22.14
CA GLN A 49 -8.00 17.96 -20.72
C GLN A 49 -6.82 17.09 -20.27
N SER A 50 -6.17 17.50 -19.18
CA SER A 50 -5.17 16.69 -18.50
C SER A 50 -5.54 16.56 -17.03
N VAL A 51 -5.57 15.33 -16.54
CA VAL A 51 -5.92 15.03 -15.15
C VAL A 51 -4.66 14.61 -14.40
N ARG A 52 -4.35 15.29 -13.30
CA ARG A 52 -3.19 14.95 -12.47
C ARG A 52 -3.44 13.64 -11.72
N LEU A 53 -2.66 12.62 -12.03
CA LEU A 53 -2.71 11.34 -11.35
C LEU A 53 -1.90 11.38 -10.05
N PHE A 54 -0.66 11.88 -10.13
CA PHE A 54 0.27 11.92 -9.00
C PHE A 54 0.89 13.31 -8.88
N ARG A 55 0.93 13.82 -7.65
CA ARG A 55 1.45 15.15 -7.36
C ARG A 55 2.92 15.06 -6.97
N LYS A 56 3.72 16.04 -7.40
CA LYS A 56 5.08 16.24 -6.91
C LYS A 56 5.12 16.39 -5.38
N GLY A 57 6.25 16.03 -4.78
CA GLY A 57 6.48 16.09 -3.34
C GLY A 57 6.38 14.70 -2.67
N PRO A 58 5.94 14.63 -1.40
CA PRO A 58 5.88 13.37 -0.66
C PRO A 58 5.11 12.29 -1.40
N PHE A 59 5.80 11.18 -1.65
CA PHE A 59 5.31 10.05 -2.40
C PHE A 59 5.03 8.86 -1.47
N ASP A 60 3.94 8.16 -1.75
CA ASP A 60 3.46 7.02 -0.98
C ASP A 60 2.92 6.00 -2.00
N GLU A 61 3.60 4.85 -2.13
CA GLU A 61 3.28 3.77 -3.08
C GLU A 61 1.89 3.16 -2.85
N PHE A 62 1.28 3.47 -1.71
CA PHE A 62 -0.06 3.10 -1.30
C PHE A 62 -1.12 4.16 -1.65
N THR A 63 -0.73 5.20 -2.38
CA THR A 63 -1.64 6.16 -3.02
C THR A 63 -1.86 5.78 -4.48
N PHE A 64 -3.11 5.79 -4.91
CA PHE A 64 -3.50 5.48 -6.29
C PHE A 64 -4.64 6.40 -6.75
N PHE A 65 -4.81 6.53 -8.06
CA PHE A 65 -5.90 7.31 -8.65
C PHE A 65 -6.97 6.35 -9.20
N GLN A 66 -8.24 6.64 -9.02
CA GLN A 66 -9.36 5.85 -9.54
C GLN A 66 -10.26 6.72 -10.41
N ARG A 67 -10.63 6.21 -11.59
CA ARG A 67 -11.58 6.82 -12.53
C ARG A 67 -12.66 5.81 -12.91
N SER A 68 -13.92 6.23 -12.90
CA SER A 68 -15.06 5.41 -13.34
C SER A 68 -15.51 5.83 -14.74
N ASP A 69 -16.54 5.15 -15.26
CA ASP A 69 -17.25 5.53 -16.48
C ASP A 69 -16.33 5.62 -17.70
N VAL A 70 -15.30 4.77 -17.71
CA VAL A 70 -14.36 4.69 -18.83
C VAL A 70 -15.06 4.01 -20.00
N PRO A 71 -14.98 4.56 -21.23
CA PRO A 71 -15.54 3.89 -22.40
C PRO A 71 -14.91 2.51 -22.62
N ALA A 72 -15.73 1.48 -22.88
CA ALA A 72 -15.24 0.10 -23.05
C ALA A 72 -14.25 -0.05 -24.22
N GLY A 73 -14.39 0.75 -25.28
CA GLY A 73 -13.48 0.77 -26.43
C GLY A 73 -12.15 1.51 -26.18
N HIS A 74 -11.94 2.08 -24.98
CA HIS A 74 -10.72 2.81 -24.69
C HIS A 74 -9.52 1.85 -24.60
N GLY A 75 -8.55 2.03 -25.51
CA GLY A 75 -7.45 1.09 -25.73
C GLY A 75 -6.05 1.66 -25.51
N VAL A 76 -5.89 2.99 -25.46
CA VAL A 76 -4.60 3.65 -25.27
C VAL A 76 -4.78 4.90 -24.41
N GLU A 77 -3.85 5.09 -23.47
CA GLU A 77 -3.76 6.27 -22.61
C GLU A 77 -2.35 6.85 -22.62
N TYR A 78 -2.24 8.18 -22.71
CA TYR A 78 -0.96 8.88 -22.74
C TYR A 78 -0.71 9.55 -21.39
N LEU A 79 0.50 9.37 -20.89
CA LEU A 79 0.97 9.96 -19.65
C LEU A 79 2.00 11.03 -19.96
N THR A 80 1.84 12.17 -19.31
CA THR A 80 2.81 13.27 -19.36
C THR A 80 3.30 13.62 -17.96
N ARG A 81 4.43 14.30 -17.89
CA ARG A 81 4.96 14.86 -16.66
C ARG A 81 5.18 16.37 -16.82
N LEU A 82 5.09 17.09 -15.72
CA LEU A 82 5.32 18.52 -15.67
C LEU A 82 6.34 18.83 -14.59
N GLU A 83 7.50 19.34 -15.00
CA GLU A 83 8.57 19.70 -14.07
C GLU A 83 8.19 20.93 -13.23
N PRO A 84 8.71 21.06 -12.00
CA PRO A 84 8.38 22.20 -11.13
C PRO A 84 8.65 23.57 -11.76
N ARG A 85 9.70 23.68 -12.57
CA ARG A 85 10.09 24.92 -13.26
C ARG A 85 9.20 25.25 -14.45
N GLU A 86 8.53 24.26 -15.01
CA GLU A 86 7.73 24.37 -16.23
C GLU A 86 6.24 24.62 -15.95
N HIS A 87 5.83 24.58 -14.68
CA HIS A 87 4.44 24.70 -14.25
C HIS A 87 3.71 25.95 -14.77
N ARG A 88 4.42 27.08 -14.94
CA ARG A 88 3.86 28.32 -15.49
C ARG A 88 3.72 28.32 -17.01
N SER A 89 4.51 27.50 -17.68
CA SER A 89 4.58 27.41 -19.14
C SER A 89 3.76 26.27 -19.72
N GLU A 90 3.23 25.38 -18.87
CA GLU A 90 2.49 24.18 -19.26
C GLU A 90 3.24 23.32 -20.29
N ARG A 91 4.57 23.30 -20.22
CA ARG A 91 5.42 22.48 -21.08
C ARG A 91 5.44 21.04 -20.59
N TYR A 92 4.43 20.27 -20.98
CA TYR A 92 4.35 18.86 -20.67
C TYR A 92 5.40 18.06 -21.44
N THR A 93 6.08 17.13 -20.75
CA THR A 93 7.01 16.17 -21.34
C THR A 93 6.39 14.78 -21.37
N ALA A 94 6.65 14.00 -22.43
CA ALA A 94 6.17 12.62 -22.54
C ALA A 94 6.73 11.74 -21.41
N TYR A 95 5.84 11.07 -20.69
CA TYR A 95 6.20 10.20 -19.56
C TYR A 95 6.04 8.73 -19.87
N GLY A 96 4.92 8.34 -20.48
CA GLY A 96 4.70 6.96 -20.90
C GLY A 96 3.38 6.74 -21.61
N VAL A 97 3.16 5.51 -22.09
CA VAL A 97 1.95 5.11 -22.79
C VAL A 97 1.41 3.81 -22.18
N LEU A 98 0.12 3.79 -21.86
CA LEU A 98 -0.60 2.59 -21.43
C LEU A 98 -1.33 2.02 -22.64
N ARG A 99 -0.96 0.81 -23.08
CA ARG A 99 -1.64 0.08 -24.16
C ARG A 99 -2.47 -1.07 -23.57
N MET A 100 -3.79 -0.99 -23.71
CA MET A 100 -4.73 -1.96 -23.13
C MET A 100 -5.10 -3.07 -24.12
N ARG A 101 -4.08 -3.74 -24.66
CA ARG A 101 -4.25 -4.88 -25.59
C ARG A 101 -3.79 -6.19 -24.98
N ASP A 102 -2.64 -6.15 -24.31
CA ASP A 102 -1.96 -7.34 -23.79
C ASP A 102 -1.86 -7.23 -22.27
N PRO A 103 -2.90 -7.69 -21.52
CA PRO A 103 -2.87 -7.61 -20.07
C PRO A 103 -1.78 -8.50 -19.50
N GLN A 104 -1.08 -7.99 -18.49
CA GLN A 104 -0.15 -8.76 -17.70
C GLN A 104 -0.91 -9.64 -16.70
N PRO A 105 -0.43 -10.86 -16.43
CA PRO A 105 -1.01 -11.67 -15.37
C PRO A 105 -0.81 -10.97 -14.02
N PHE A 106 -1.82 -11.05 -13.15
CA PHE A 106 -1.64 -10.62 -11.77
C PHE A 106 -0.62 -11.53 -11.07
N PRO A 107 0.39 -10.96 -10.38
CA PRO A 107 1.31 -11.75 -9.59
C PRO A 107 0.59 -12.58 -8.53
N ARG A 108 1.02 -13.84 -8.41
CA ARG A 108 0.54 -14.78 -7.40
C ARG A 108 1.28 -14.56 -6.09
N LEU A 109 0.69 -13.77 -5.19
CA LEU A 109 1.29 -13.40 -3.90
C LEU A 109 1.59 -14.62 -3.01
N ASP A 110 0.83 -15.71 -3.17
CA ASP A 110 1.05 -16.99 -2.48
C ASP A 110 2.38 -17.66 -2.86
N LEU A 111 2.97 -17.31 -4.01
CA LEU A 111 4.24 -17.86 -4.48
C LEU A 111 5.47 -17.02 -4.07
N LEU A 112 5.27 -15.83 -3.50
CA LEU A 112 6.34 -14.91 -3.12
C LEU A 112 7.03 -15.35 -1.82
N ARG A 113 7.94 -16.33 -1.90
CA ARG A 113 8.65 -16.86 -0.72
C ARG A 113 9.29 -15.78 0.17
N PRO A 114 9.95 -14.73 -0.36
CA PRO A 114 10.54 -13.67 0.47
C PRO A 114 9.50 -12.97 1.35
N LEU A 115 8.35 -12.59 0.77
CA LEU A 115 7.24 -11.98 1.50
C LEU A 115 6.77 -12.87 2.66
N TRP A 116 6.55 -14.16 2.41
CA TRP A 116 6.08 -15.10 3.43
C TRP A 116 7.10 -15.33 4.53
N GLN A 117 8.39 -15.37 4.20
CA GLN A 117 9.47 -15.44 5.17
C GLN A 117 9.51 -14.17 6.03
N ALA A 118 9.42 -12.99 5.40
CA ALA A 118 9.40 -11.71 6.10
C ALA A 118 8.20 -11.60 7.05
N LEU A 119 6.99 -11.95 6.61
CA LEU A 119 5.78 -11.94 7.44
C LEU A 119 5.92 -12.83 8.67
N ARG A 120 6.45 -14.05 8.51
CA ARG A 120 6.64 -15.00 9.61
C ARG A 120 7.74 -14.54 10.57
N LEU A 121 8.89 -14.13 10.04
CA LEU A 121 10.07 -13.81 10.86
C LEU A 121 9.95 -12.45 11.54
N ARG A 122 9.43 -11.43 10.86
CA ARG A 122 9.35 -10.05 11.37
C ARG A 122 8.08 -9.82 12.18
N LEU A 123 6.95 -10.41 11.76
CA LEU A 123 5.63 -10.12 12.34
C LEU A 123 4.94 -11.35 12.95
N GLY A 124 5.48 -12.57 12.82
CA GLY A 124 4.82 -13.78 13.29
C GLY A 124 3.54 -14.14 12.52
N LEU A 125 3.35 -13.59 11.32
CA LEU A 125 2.16 -13.82 10.50
C LEU A 125 2.43 -14.94 9.48
N ASP A 126 1.54 -15.93 9.41
CA ASP A 126 1.55 -17.01 8.42
C ASP A 126 0.53 -16.80 7.28
N TRP A 127 -0.20 -15.68 7.32
CA TRP A 127 -1.21 -15.26 6.35
C TRP A 127 -0.94 -13.79 5.95
N LEU A 128 -1.38 -13.40 4.76
CA LEU A 128 -1.23 -12.04 4.24
C LEU A 128 -2.51 -11.23 4.49
N PRO A 129 -2.44 -10.12 5.27
CA PRO A 129 -3.60 -9.25 5.49
C PRO A 129 -4.20 -8.67 4.20
N SER A 130 -5.53 -8.73 4.06
CA SER A 130 -6.24 -8.06 2.97
C SER A 130 -6.04 -6.54 3.02
N ALA A 131 -5.97 -5.88 1.87
CA ALA A 131 -5.90 -4.42 1.80
C ALA A 131 -7.23 -3.71 2.18
N LYS A 132 -8.38 -4.41 2.14
CA LYS A 132 -9.73 -3.82 2.34
C LYS A 132 -9.85 -3.01 3.65
N PRO A 133 -9.38 -3.48 4.82
CA PRO A 133 -9.47 -2.73 6.08
C PRO A 133 -8.61 -1.45 6.12
N TYR A 134 -7.64 -1.33 5.23
CA TYR A 134 -6.71 -0.20 5.16
C TYR A 134 -7.18 0.89 4.18
N LEU A 135 -8.18 0.60 3.34
CA LEU A 135 -8.66 1.53 2.32
C LEU A 135 -9.47 2.66 2.97
N ARG A 136 -8.91 3.87 2.92
CA ARG A 136 -9.53 5.09 3.47
C ARG A 136 -10.30 5.82 2.38
N ARG A 137 -11.61 5.59 2.32
CA ARG A 137 -12.54 6.10 1.28
C ARG A 137 -12.19 5.55 -0.11
N SER A 138 -13.21 5.09 -0.83
CA SER A 138 -13.10 4.74 -2.25
C SER A 138 -14.00 5.67 -3.03
N SER A 139 -13.43 6.61 -3.77
CA SER A 139 -14.18 7.44 -4.71
C SER A 139 -13.47 7.40 -6.06
N ALA A 140 -14.27 7.18 -7.10
CA ALA A 140 -13.80 7.30 -8.47
C ALA A 140 -14.03 8.73 -8.94
N TYR A 141 -13.08 9.26 -9.69
CA TYR A 141 -13.28 10.47 -10.47
C TYR A 141 -14.17 10.15 -11.68
N GLY A 142 -15.31 10.84 -11.80
CA GLY A 142 -16.07 10.96 -13.05
C GLY A 142 -15.76 12.29 -13.76
N PRO A 143 -16.09 12.44 -15.07
CA PRO A 143 -15.79 13.67 -15.83
C PRO A 143 -16.34 14.97 -15.22
N ALA A 144 -17.45 14.88 -14.46
CA ALA A 144 -18.10 16.01 -13.81
C ALA A 144 -17.57 16.31 -12.40
N ASP A 145 -16.67 15.48 -11.87
CA ASP A 145 -16.14 15.59 -10.51
C ASP A 145 -14.89 16.47 -10.43
N ASP A 146 -14.50 16.84 -9.21
CA ASP A 146 -13.14 17.32 -8.95
C ASP A 146 -12.15 16.14 -9.09
N PRO A 147 -11.09 16.24 -9.91
CA PRO A 147 -10.02 15.25 -9.99
C PRO A 147 -9.47 14.79 -8.65
N ALA A 148 -9.42 15.64 -7.62
CA ALA A 148 -8.96 15.28 -6.29
C ALA A 148 -9.79 14.14 -5.65
N ARG A 149 -11.04 13.93 -6.08
CA ARG A 149 -11.90 12.82 -5.63
C ARG A 149 -11.38 11.45 -6.05
N GLY A 150 -10.66 11.37 -7.17
CA GLY A 150 -10.07 10.12 -7.65
C GLY A 150 -8.90 9.62 -6.81
N VAL A 151 -8.35 10.43 -5.90
CA VAL A 151 -7.17 10.06 -5.11
C VAL A 151 -7.57 9.20 -3.91
N ASN A 152 -7.09 7.97 -3.90
CA ASN A 152 -7.36 6.97 -2.86
C ASN A 152 -6.06 6.57 -2.15
N ARG A 153 -6.17 6.10 -0.90
CA ARG A 153 -5.01 5.76 -0.06
C ARG A 153 -5.26 4.53 0.81
N ILE A 154 -4.27 3.64 0.86
CA ILE A 154 -4.16 2.57 1.84
C ILE A 154 -3.36 3.09 3.05
N ARG A 155 -4.02 3.21 4.21
CA ARG A 155 -3.39 3.69 5.46
C ARG A 155 -3.96 3.00 6.68
N ALA A 156 -3.09 2.71 7.64
CA ALA A 156 -3.50 2.24 8.96
C ALA A 156 -4.46 3.28 9.59
N SER A 157 -5.54 2.80 10.22
CA SER A 157 -6.45 3.69 10.92
C SER A 157 -5.82 4.24 12.21
N ARG A 158 -6.14 5.47 12.63
CA ARG A 158 -5.77 5.96 13.97
C ARG A 158 -6.61 5.13 14.95
N GLY A 159 -5.95 4.30 15.77
CA GLY A 159 -6.60 3.27 16.60
C GLY A 159 -6.68 1.88 15.94
N SER A 160 -5.87 1.62 14.91
CA SER A 160 -5.92 0.40 14.12
C SER A 160 -5.71 -0.85 14.98
N GLY A 161 -6.58 -1.83 14.73
CA GLY A 161 -6.65 -3.10 15.43
C GLY A 161 -5.31 -3.80 15.52
N VAL A 162 -5.18 -4.57 16.58
CA VAL A 162 -4.04 -5.44 16.80
C VAL A 162 -4.41 -6.80 16.22
N PHE A 163 -3.58 -7.35 15.34
CA PHE A 163 -3.66 -8.79 15.10
C PHE A 163 -3.10 -9.48 16.34
N GLN A 164 -3.94 -10.23 17.06
CA GLN A 164 -3.49 -11.11 18.13
C GLN A 164 -3.31 -12.51 17.57
N ARG A 165 -2.07 -13.01 17.59
CA ARG A 165 -1.81 -14.42 17.36
C ARG A 165 -0.58 -14.86 18.15
N GLN A 166 -0.69 -16.00 18.84
CA GLN A 166 0.38 -16.56 19.70
C GLN A 166 0.94 -15.57 20.73
N GLY A 167 0.09 -14.72 21.31
CA GLY A 167 0.49 -13.72 22.31
C GLY A 167 1.22 -12.50 21.75
N THR A 168 1.46 -12.44 20.43
CA THR A 168 2.08 -11.26 19.78
C THR A 168 1.00 -10.34 19.25
N GLN A 169 1.12 -9.07 19.60
CA GLN A 169 0.30 -7.97 19.11
C GLN A 169 1.02 -7.33 17.92
N VAL A 170 0.42 -7.39 16.72
CA VAL A 170 0.96 -6.74 15.52
C VAL A 170 0.08 -5.58 15.11
N HIS A 171 0.68 -4.40 15.01
CA HIS A 171 -0.01 -3.21 14.56
C HIS A 171 -0.11 -3.15 13.04
N TYR A 172 -1.22 -2.59 12.56
CA TYR A 172 -1.46 -2.41 11.13
C TYR A 172 -0.37 -1.56 10.44
N SER A 173 0.24 -0.61 11.15
CA SER A 173 1.37 0.16 10.62
C SER A 173 2.58 -0.72 10.33
N GLU A 174 2.90 -1.69 11.19
CA GLU A 174 4.04 -2.59 11.02
C GLU A 174 3.85 -3.51 9.81
N VAL A 175 2.60 -3.96 9.58
CA VAL A 175 2.25 -4.70 8.36
C VAL A 175 2.49 -3.84 7.12
N LEU A 176 1.98 -2.60 7.11
CA LEU A 176 2.16 -1.71 5.96
C LEU A 176 3.62 -1.35 5.70
N ASP A 177 4.41 -1.19 6.75
CA ASP A 177 5.85 -0.92 6.62
C ASP A 177 6.56 -2.12 6.00
N LEU A 178 6.31 -3.34 6.48
CA LEU A 178 6.82 -4.56 5.86
C LEU A 178 6.39 -4.69 4.40
N LEU A 179 5.11 -4.46 4.08
CA LEU A 179 4.63 -4.59 2.71
C LEU A 179 5.22 -3.52 1.76
N ARG A 180 5.64 -2.36 2.26
CA ARG A 180 6.39 -1.39 1.43
C ARG A 180 7.79 -1.86 1.11
N ASP A 181 8.41 -2.58 2.04
CA ASP A 181 9.76 -3.12 1.88
C ASP A 181 9.79 -4.35 0.96
N GLU A 182 8.76 -5.21 1.04
CA GLU A 182 8.78 -6.55 0.42
C GLU A 182 7.99 -6.64 -0.90
N LEU A 183 7.03 -5.76 -1.16
CA LEU A 183 6.23 -5.78 -2.39
C LEU A 183 6.64 -4.66 -3.33
N HIS A 184 6.86 -4.99 -4.61
CA HIS A 184 7.23 -4.03 -5.65
C HIS A 184 6.30 -4.12 -6.86
N GLY A 185 6.20 -3.04 -7.63
CA GLY A 185 5.45 -2.96 -8.88
C GLY A 185 4.09 -3.66 -8.85
N ALA A 186 3.94 -4.62 -9.76
CA ALA A 186 2.73 -5.40 -9.94
C ALA A 186 2.30 -6.20 -8.70
N GLU A 187 3.24 -6.64 -7.84
CA GLU A 187 2.92 -7.42 -6.63
C GLU A 187 2.21 -6.53 -5.61
N ARG A 188 2.69 -5.29 -5.46
CA ARG A 188 2.02 -4.29 -4.62
C ARG A 188 0.64 -3.97 -5.15
N VAL A 189 0.51 -3.79 -6.47
CA VAL A 189 -0.80 -3.58 -7.12
C VAL A 189 -1.74 -4.75 -6.86
N ALA A 190 -1.27 -5.99 -7.01
CA ALA A 190 -2.07 -7.19 -6.74
C ALA A 190 -2.57 -7.21 -5.29
N TRP A 191 -1.71 -6.86 -4.34
CA TRP A 191 -2.10 -6.79 -2.93
C TRP A 191 -3.15 -5.69 -2.67
N ILE A 192 -2.93 -4.46 -3.18
CA ILE A 192 -3.91 -3.36 -3.05
C ILE A 192 -5.25 -3.76 -3.67
N GLU A 193 -5.22 -4.44 -4.82
CA GLU A 193 -6.41 -4.88 -5.53
C GLU A 193 -7.25 -5.92 -4.79
N THR A 194 -6.72 -6.56 -3.74
CA THR A 194 -7.53 -7.39 -2.84
C THR A 194 -8.60 -6.58 -2.10
N ALA A 195 -8.46 -5.25 -2.01
CA ALA A 195 -9.48 -4.37 -1.44
C ALA A 195 -10.74 -4.24 -2.32
N PHE A 196 -10.63 -4.57 -3.61
CA PHE A 196 -11.66 -4.36 -4.63
C PHE A 196 -12.17 -5.69 -5.20
N SER A 197 -12.54 -6.65 -4.35
CA SER A 197 -13.00 -7.97 -4.78
C SER A 197 -14.33 -7.95 -5.54
N GLU A 198 -15.17 -6.96 -5.26
CA GLU A 198 -16.50 -6.81 -5.86
C GLU A 198 -16.40 -6.13 -7.23
N ALA A 199 -17.17 -6.65 -8.19
CA ALA A 199 -17.26 -6.06 -9.52
C ALA A 199 -17.80 -4.62 -9.44
N PRO A 200 -17.26 -3.67 -10.21
CA PRO A 200 -17.73 -2.30 -10.21
C PRO A 200 -19.02 -2.18 -11.03
N ALA A 201 -19.82 -1.15 -10.76
CA ALA A 201 -21.02 -0.86 -11.54
C ALA A 201 -20.68 -0.46 -12.99
N THR A 202 -19.60 0.30 -13.18
CA THR A 202 -19.10 0.73 -14.50
C THR A 202 -17.62 0.43 -14.64
N LEU A 203 -17.12 0.47 -15.88
CA LEU A 203 -15.71 0.23 -16.16
C LEU A 203 -14.85 1.23 -15.38
N THR A 204 -14.00 0.68 -14.50
CA THR A 204 -13.18 1.47 -13.60
C THR A 204 -11.70 1.26 -13.90
N HIS A 205 -10.96 2.35 -14.03
CA HIS A 205 -9.50 2.37 -14.15
C HIS A 205 -8.88 2.81 -12.82
N ARG A 206 -7.91 2.06 -12.33
CA ARG A 206 -7.08 2.45 -11.17
C ARG A 206 -5.62 2.53 -11.58
N TYR A 207 -4.99 3.65 -11.26
CA TYR A 207 -3.61 3.99 -11.64
C TYR A 207 -2.73 3.96 -10.41
N TYR A 208 -1.61 3.25 -10.50
CA TYR A 208 -0.64 3.09 -9.43
C TYR A 208 0.72 3.59 -9.92
N LEU A 209 1.45 4.23 -9.03
CA LEU A 209 2.83 4.62 -9.26
C LEU A 209 3.69 3.82 -8.28
N ASP A 210 4.74 3.20 -8.80
CA ASP A 210 5.72 2.46 -8.01
C ASP A 210 6.92 3.35 -7.66
N SER A 211 7.71 2.89 -6.70
CA SER A 211 9.02 3.44 -6.31
C SER A 211 10.02 3.55 -7.47
N ASP A 212 9.94 2.61 -8.40
CA ASP A 212 10.50 2.65 -9.76
C ASP A 212 10.27 3.97 -10.50
N LEU A 213 9.16 4.65 -10.22
CA LEU A 213 8.44 5.55 -11.12
C LEU A 213 7.76 4.77 -12.26
N GLY A 214 7.37 3.51 -12.01
CA GLY A 214 6.62 2.69 -12.96
C GLY A 214 5.13 2.96 -12.80
N VAL A 215 4.38 3.13 -13.90
CA VAL A 215 2.93 3.30 -13.83
C VAL A 215 2.23 2.01 -14.21
N PHE A 216 1.31 1.59 -13.36
CA PHE A 216 0.45 0.44 -13.59
C PHE A 216 -1.00 0.91 -13.68
N LEU A 217 -1.78 0.25 -14.53
CA LEU A 217 -3.21 0.44 -14.67
C LEU A 217 -3.91 -0.89 -14.40
N VAL A 218 -4.88 -0.88 -13.49
CA VAL A 218 -5.85 -1.96 -13.37
C VAL A 218 -7.16 -1.51 -14.00
N ARG A 219 -7.57 -2.22 -15.03
CA ARG A 219 -8.90 -2.11 -15.64
C ARG A 219 -9.82 -3.12 -14.97
N HIS A 220 -10.84 -2.64 -14.27
CA HIS A 220 -11.84 -3.48 -13.63
C HIS A 220 -13.16 -3.38 -14.40
N HIS A 221 -13.44 -4.40 -15.21
CA HIS A 221 -14.68 -4.51 -15.98
C HIS A 221 -15.78 -5.17 -15.13
N PRO A 222 -17.05 -4.71 -15.20
CA PRO A 222 -18.16 -5.32 -14.46
C PRO A 222 -18.30 -6.83 -14.68
N THR A 223 -18.08 -7.30 -15.91
CA THR A 223 -18.24 -8.71 -16.30
C THR A 223 -16.94 -9.46 -16.59
N ALA A 224 -15.92 -8.79 -17.10
CA ALA A 224 -14.67 -9.44 -17.51
C ALA A 224 -13.62 -9.49 -16.38
N GLY A 225 -13.92 -8.88 -15.23
CA GLY A 225 -13.02 -8.84 -14.09
C GLY A 225 -11.85 -7.87 -14.28
N LYS A 226 -10.73 -8.17 -13.64
CA LYS A 226 -9.56 -7.29 -13.57
C LYS A 226 -8.51 -7.66 -14.60
N GLN A 227 -7.94 -6.64 -15.23
CA GLN A 227 -6.81 -6.74 -16.13
C GLN A 227 -5.73 -5.75 -15.69
N LEU A 228 -4.49 -6.20 -15.59
CA LEU A 228 -3.34 -5.39 -15.21
C LEU A 228 -2.55 -4.98 -16.46
N PHE A 229 -2.14 -3.73 -16.54
CA PHE A 229 -1.28 -3.20 -17.59
C PHE A 229 -0.15 -2.40 -16.95
N ALA A 230 1.02 -2.41 -17.58
CA ALA A 230 2.12 -1.51 -17.23
C ALA A 230 2.31 -0.51 -18.36
N ALA A 231 2.66 0.72 -18.00
CA ALA A 231 2.98 1.75 -18.97
C ALA A 231 4.34 1.46 -19.62
N GLU A 232 4.41 1.62 -20.93
CA GLU A 232 5.65 1.80 -21.67
C GLU A 232 6.21 3.18 -21.31
N ILE A 233 7.16 3.22 -20.38
CA ILE A 233 7.74 4.46 -19.89
C ILE A 233 8.78 4.99 -20.90
N SER A 234 8.76 6.29 -21.17
CA SER A 234 9.72 6.91 -22.08
C SER A 234 11.11 6.96 -21.45
N ALA A 235 12.17 6.96 -22.28
CA ALA A 235 13.54 7.15 -21.82
C ALA A 235 13.74 8.48 -21.04
N ALA A 236 12.82 9.44 -21.20
CA ALA A 236 12.80 10.71 -20.49
C ALA A 236 12.13 10.64 -19.10
N ARG A 237 11.98 9.45 -18.49
CA ARG A 237 11.49 9.26 -17.11
C ARG A 237 12.19 10.16 -16.08
N GLY A 238 13.42 10.58 -16.35
CA GLY A 238 14.27 11.30 -15.40
C GLY A 238 14.95 10.36 -14.40
N ARG A 239 15.67 10.93 -13.43
CA ARG A 239 16.28 10.16 -12.32
C ARG A 239 15.16 9.73 -11.35
N GLY A 240 15.31 8.55 -10.74
CA GLY A 240 14.34 7.93 -9.83
C GLY A 240 13.90 8.82 -8.65
N LEU A 241 13.06 8.30 -7.76
CA LEU A 241 12.59 9.05 -6.58
C LEU A 241 13.76 9.63 -5.78
N LEU A 242 13.60 10.87 -5.32
CA LEU A 242 14.55 11.48 -4.42
C LEU A 242 14.33 10.93 -3.02
N ILE A 243 15.37 10.37 -2.41
CA ILE A 243 15.32 9.87 -1.04
C ILE A 243 15.79 10.99 -0.11
N TYR A 244 14.91 11.41 0.77
CA TYR A 244 15.22 12.38 1.82
C TYR A 244 15.18 11.72 3.19
N VAL A 245 16.20 11.99 4.00
CA VAL A 245 16.21 11.62 5.42
C VAL A 245 15.81 12.88 6.18
N PRO A 246 14.60 12.96 6.77
CA PRO A 246 14.26 14.10 7.59
C PRO A 246 15.26 14.16 8.75
N HIS A 247 16.05 15.24 8.81
CA HIS A 247 16.75 15.57 10.04
C HIS A 247 15.68 15.70 11.12
N SER A 248 15.65 14.72 12.02
CA SER A 248 14.95 14.84 13.28
C SER A 248 15.44 16.14 13.90
N LEU A 249 14.56 17.12 14.02
CA LEU A 249 14.81 18.29 14.84
C LEU A 249 15.12 17.75 16.24
N SER A 250 16.38 17.86 16.62
CA SER A 250 16.83 17.73 17.99
C SER A 250 16.06 18.77 18.80
N CYS A 251 15.05 18.33 19.53
CA CYS A 251 14.40 19.08 20.61
C CYS A 251 14.29 18.12 21.78
#